data_AF-A0AAW9L0Z0-F1
#
_entry.id   AF-A0AAW9L0Z0-F1
#
_cell.length_a   1.000
_cell.length_b   1.000
_cell.length_c   1.000
_cell.angle_alpha   90.00
_cell.angle_beta   90.00
_cell.angle_gamma   90.00
#
_symmetry.space_group_name_H-M   'P 1'
#
loop_
_entity.id
_entity.type
_entity.pdbx_description
1 polymer ?
#
loop_
_entity_poly.entity_id
_entity_poly.type
_entity_poly.pdbx_seq_one_letter_code
_entity_poly.pdbx_strand_id
1 'polypeptide(L)'
;MNLYDTFDADVPTIVLAEGEFDTAGGKTARGVVLHSELFDARAVVDSTLAGSAVGEVLDCEGVVDVPVVATVEDALDHCPEAEALVIGVSPAGGELPAAWEAEIRTAMKAGCDVVSGLHEFLGEQPEWSEFADTWGSR
;
A
#
# COMPACT_ATOMS: atom_id res chain seq x y z
N MET A 1 5.31 -8.55 16.13
CA MET A 1 5.88 -9.10 14.87
C MET A 1 7.00 -8.16 14.44
N ASN A 2 8.13 -8.68 13.97
CA ASN A 2 9.21 -7.89 13.41
C ASN A 2 9.19 -8.06 11.89
N LEU A 3 8.99 -6.97 11.14
CA LEU A 3 8.84 -7.04 9.68
C LEU A 3 10.11 -7.54 8.98
N TYR A 4 11.29 -7.31 9.57
CA TYR A 4 12.57 -7.80 9.07
C TYR A 4 12.77 -9.32 9.22
N ASP A 5 11.90 -10.00 9.98
CA ASP A 5 11.88 -11.46 10.04
C ASP A 5 10.97 -12.06 8.95
N THR A 6 10.11 -11.23 8.34
CA THR A 6 9.10 -11.64 7.36
C THR A 6 9.53 -11.31 5.93
N PHE A 7 10.12 -10.13 5.74
CA PHE A 7 10.52 -9.61 4.44
C PHE A 7 12.04 -9.44 4.35
N ASP A 8 12.58 -9.64 3.16
CA ASP A 8 13.94 -9.20 2.82
C ASP A 8 14.00 -7.67 2.68
N ALA A 9 15.20 -7.08 2.63
CA ALA A 9 15.34 -5.65 2.38
C ALA A 9 14.97 -5.27 0.93
N ASP A 10 14.57 -4.01 0.71
CA ASP A 10 14.18 -3.46 -0.60
C ASP A 10 12.97 -4.17 -1.25
N VAL A 11 11.94 -4.47 -0.45
CA VAL A 11 10.71 -5.14 -0.90
C VAL A 11 9.96 -4.26 -1.91
N PRO A 12 9.74 -4.73 -3.16
CA PRO A 12 8.92 -4.00 -4.11
C PRO A 12 7.49 -3.85 -3.58
N THR A 13 7.06 -2.61 -3.37
CA THR A 13 5.85 -2.34 -2.57
C THR A 13 4.89 -1.39 -3.27
N ILE A 14 3.61 -1.71 -3.19
CA ILE A 14 2.51 -0.81 -3.53
C ILE A 14 2.02 -0.13 -2.25
N VAL A 15 1.83 1.18 -2.28
CA VAL A 15 1.35 1.94 -1.11
C VAL A 15 -0.07 2.43 -1.37
N LEU A 16 -1.04 1.92 -0.61
CA LEU A 16 -2.42 2.42 -0.65
C LEU A 16 -2.51 3.71 0.15
N ALA A 17 -2.90 4.81 -0.50
CA ALA A 17 -3.01 6.14 0.09
C ALA A 17 -4.28 6.90 -0.32
N GLU A 18 -5.30 6.17 -0.76
CA GLU A 18 -6.53 6.65 -1.39
C GLU A 18 -7.14 7.90 -0.73
N GLY A 19 -7.19 9.00 -1.50
CA GLY A 19 -7.80 10.28 -1.14
C GLY A 19 -7.06 11.10 -0.08
N GLU A 20 -5.91 10.63 0.40
CA GLU A 20 -5.21 11.23 1.54
C GLU A 20 -3.70 11.38 1.30
N PHE A 21 -3.17 11.02 0.12
CA PHE A 21 -1.72 11.06 -0.12
C PHE A 21 -1.15 12.48 -0.06
N ASP A 22 -1.92 13.51 -0.47
CA ASP A 22 -1.51 14.90 -0.39
C ASP A 22 -1.89 15.60 0.95
N THR A 23 -2.59 14.91 1.85
CA THR A 23 -3.16 15.48 3.08
C THR A 23 -2.33 15.14 4.34
N ALA A 24 -2.85 15.50 5.52
CA ALA A 24 -2.29 15.06 6.80
C ALA A 24 -2.54 13.55 7.09
N GLY A 25 -3.54 12.94 6.45
CA GLY A 25 -3.92 11.54 6.62
C GLY A 25 -2.89 10.58 6.02
N GLY A 26 -2.28 10.93 4.88
CA GLY A 26 -1.26 10.13 4.19
C GLY A 26 0.15 10.19 4.77
N LYS A 27 0.32 10.65 6.03
CA LYS A 27 1.66 10.74 6.65
C LYS A 27 2.40 9.40 6.69
N THR A 28 1.67 8.29 6.86
CA THR A 28 2.26 6.94 6.88
C THR A 28 2.68 6.55 5.48
N ALA A 29 1.81 6.72 4.48
CA ALA A 29 2.14 6.51 3.07
C ALA A 29 3.40 7.30 2.65
N ARG A 30 3.46 8.59 2.96
CA ARG A 30 4.63 9.44 2.69
C ARG A 30 5.87 8.98 3.43
N GLY A 31 5.74 8.56 4.68
CA GLY A 31 6.84 8.01 5.47
C GLY A 31 7.45 6.78 4.80
N VAL A 32 6.59 5.88 4.30
CA VAL A 32 7.01 4.69 3.57
C VAL A 32 7.69 5.07 2.26
N VAL A 33 7.06 5.90 1.44
CA VAL A 33 7.57 6.28 0.12
C VAL A 33 8.90 7.03 0.20
N LEU A 34 9.09 7.89 1.20
CA LEU A 34 10.25 8.79 1.26
C LEU A 34 11.40 8.28 2.15
N HIS A 35 11.13 7.42 3.13
CA HIS A 35 12.10 7.12 4.20
C HIS A 35 12.19 5.65 4.57
N SER A 36 11.44 4.77 3.93
CA SER A 36 11.48 3.34 4.25
C SER A 36 12.82 2.72 3.83
N GLU A 37 13.41 1.94 4.71
CA GLU A 37 14.61 1.12 4.44
C GLU A 37 14.25 -0.35 4.13
N LEU A 38 12.98 -0.72 4.32
CA LEU A 38 12.49 -2.09 4.11
C LEU A 38 11.66 -2.18 2.83
N PHE A 39 10.64 -1.34 2.73
CA PHE A 39 9.77 -1.25 1.56
C PHE A 39 10.33 -0.25 0.55
N ASP A 40 10.51 -0.72 -0.69
CA ASP A 40 10.86 0.08 -1.84
C ASP A 40 9.57 0.40 -2.63
N ALA A 41 9.05 1.61 -2.45
CA ALA A 41 7.76 2.01 -3.01
C ALA A 41 7.84 2.13 -4.54
N ARG A 42 7.07 1.30 -5.25
CA ARG A 42 7.03 1.25 -6.72
C ARG A 42 5.81 1.94 -7.32
N ALA A 43 4.73 2.06 -6.57
CA ALA A 43 3.54 2.81 -6.96
C ALA A 43 2.76 3.26 -5.72
N VAL A 44 2.07 4.40 -5.84
CA VAL A 44 1.10 4.87 -4.84
C VAL A 44 -0.30 4.79 -5.43
N VAL A 45 -1.23 4.19 -4.72
CA VAL A 45 -2.65 4.12 -5.11
C VAL A 45 -3.39 5.27 -4.45
N ASP A 46 -3.77 6.25 -5.26
CA ASP A 46 -4.66 7.35 -4.91
C ASP A 46 -5.40 7.86 -6.16
N SER A 47 -6.68 7.51 -6.28
CA SER A 47 -7.51 7.85 -7.44
C SER A 47 -7.68 9.35 -7.66
N THR A 48 -7.53 10.17 -6.60
CA THR A 48 -7.70 11.62 -6.68
C THR A 48 -6.50 12.33 -7.31
N LEU A 49 -5.35 11.65 -7.36
CA LEU A 49 -4.06 12.17 -7.83
C LEU A 49 -3.47 11.34 -8.98
N ALA A 50 -4.22 10.35 -9.47
CA ALA A 50 -3.80 9.43 -10.50
C ALA A 50 -3.26 10.14 -11.77
N GLY A 51 -2.13 9.64 -12.28
CA GLY A 51 -1.42 10.21 -13.42
C GLY A 51 -0.36 11.26 -13.05
N SER A 52 -0.23 11.58 -11.76
CA SER A 52 0.86 12.42 -11.24
C SER A 52 2.03 11.55 -10.77
N ALA A 53 3.21 12.15 -10.60
CA ALA A 53 4.33 11.50 -9.90
C ALA A 53 4.40 11.96 -8.44
N VAL A 54 4.92 11.11 -7.54
CA VAL A 54 5.09 11.45 -6.12
C VAL A 54 5.89 12.75 -5.92
N GLY A 55 6.96 12.93 -6.69
CA GLY A 55 7.79 14.15 -6.60
C GLY A 55 7.01 15.43 -6.92
N GLU A 56 6.04 15.35 -7.84
CA GLU A 56 5.16 16.47 -8.20
C GLU A 56 4.12 16.74 -7.10
N VAL A 57 3.51 15.69 -6.57
CA VAL A 57 2.50 15.81 -5.51
C VAL A 57 3.08 16.38 -4.22
N LEU A 58 4.28 15.95 -3.86
CA LEU A 58 4.93 16.34 -2.60
C LEU A 58 5.84 17.58 -2.73
N ASP A 59 5.97 18.14 -3.93
CA ASP A 59 6.89 19.26 -4.23
C ASP A 59 8.31 18.99 -3.69
N CYS A 60 8.79 17.75 -3.90
CA CYS A 60 10.06 17.26 -3.36
C CYS A 60 11.00 16.86 -4.50
N GLU A 61 12.04 17.66 -4.71
CA GLU A 61 13.10 17.36 -5.68
C GLU A 61 13.96 16.16 -5.22
N GLY A 62 14.29 15.25 -6.14
CA GLY A 62 15.16 14.11 -5.87
C GLY A 62 14.47 12.88 -5.29
N VAL A 63 13.14 12.87 -5.19
CA VAL A 63 12.36 11.66 -4.90
C VAL A 63 12.37 10.75 -6.13
N VAL A 64 12.44 9.44 -5.90
CA VAL A 64 12.33 8.40 -6.94
C VAL A 64 11.04 8.62 -7.75
N ASP A 65 11.10 8.36 -9.05
CA ASP A 65 9.97 8.51 -9.98
C ASP A 65 8.90 7.43 -9.73
N VAL A 66 8.17 7.58 -8.62
CA VAL A 66 7.10 6.70 -8.19
C VAL A 66 5.79 7.27 -8.73
N PRO A 67 5.07 6.55 -9.61
CA PRO A 67 3.79 7.01 -10.12
C PRO A 67 2.69 6.93 -9.07
N VAL A 68 1.76 7.86 -9.14
CA VAL A 68 0.47 7.78 -8.46
C VAL A 68 -0.57 7.26 -9.46
N VAL A 69 -1.20 6.15 -9.12
CA VAL A 69 -2.16 5.42 -9.96
C VAL A 69 -3.53 5.31 -9.27
N ALA A 70 -4.56 4.98 -10.03
CA ALA A 70 -5.94 4.99 -9.53
C ALA A 70 -6.32 3.72 -8.75
N THR A 71 -5.72 2.58 -9.10
CA THR A 71 -6.08 1.27 -8.53
C THR A 71 -4.84 0.42 -8.26
N VAL A 72 -4.97 -0.62 -7.43
CA VAL A 72 -3.95 -1.65 -7.23
C VAL A 72 -3.71 -2.43 -8.53
N GLU A 73 -4.73 -2.61 -9.37
CA GLU A 73 -4.56 -3.24 -10.68
C GLU A 73 -3.61 -2.42 -11.57
N ASP A 74 -3.81 -1.10 -11.67
CA ASP A 74 -2.90 -0.21 -12.39
C ASP A 74 -1.47 -0.23 -11.78
N ALA A 75 -1.37 -0.35 -10.46
CA ALA A 75 -0.08 -0.47 -9.77
C ALA A 75 0.62 -1.78 -10.14
N LEU A 76 -0.09 -2.91 -10.15
CA LEU A 76 0.45 -4.22 -10.52
C LEU A 76 0.83 -4.30 -11.99
N ASP A 77 0.13 -3.58 -12.88
CA ASP A 77 0.54 -3.45 -14.29
C ASP A 77 1.88 -2.70 -14.42
N HIS A 78 2.15 -1.73 -13.52
CA HIS A 78 3.39 -0.98 -13.49
C HIS A 78 4.55 -1.75 -12.82
N CYS A 79 4.26 -2.44 -11.72
CA CYS A 79 5.22 -3.19 -10.92
C CYS A 79 4.69 -4.61 -10.60
N PRO A 80 4.67 -5.52 -11.59
CA PRO A 80 4.18 -6.89 -11.40
C PRO A 80 5.03 -7.71 -10.42
N GLU A 81 6.22 -7.23 -10.08
CA GLU A 81 7.10 -7.79 -9.05
C GLU A 81 6.71 -7.38 -7.62
N ALA A 82 5.65 -6.60 -7.41
CA ALA A 82 5.22 -6.18 -6.09
C ALA A 82 4.99 -7.37 -5.15
N GLU A 83 5.67 -7.35 -4.01
CA GLU A 83 5.58 -8.40 -2.98
C GLU A 83 4.71 -7.97 -1.79
N ALA A 84 4.50 -6.67 -1.61
CA ALA A 84 3.74 -6.13 -0.50
C ALA A 84 2.78 -5.01 -0.92
N LEU A 85 1.62 -4.98 -0.26
CA LEU A 85 0.73 -3.84 -0.20
C LEU A 85 0.79 -3.22 1.20
N VAL A 86 1.26 -1.98 1.30
CA VAL A 86 1.24 -1.21 2.56
C VAL A 86 0.01 -0.30 2.60
N ILE A 87 -0.82 -0.45 3.63
CA ILE A 87 -1.93 0.46 3.90
C ILE A 87 -1.37 1.71 4.60
N GLY A 88 -1.14 2.77 3.83
CA GLY A 88 -0.50 4.01 4.27
C GLY A 88 -1.47 5.09 4.78
N VAL A 89 -2.75 4.78 4.90
CA VAL A 89 -3.83 5.67 5.31
C VAL A 89 -4.75 5.00 6.32
N SER A 90 -5.49 5.80 7.09
CA SER A 90 -6.46 5.31 8.06
C SER A 90 -7.86 5.76 7.66
N PRO A 91 -8.87 4.89 7.72
CA PRO A 91 -10.23 5.29 7.39
C PRO A 91 -10.82 6.19 8.47
N ALA A 92 -11.67 7.12 8.06
CA ALA A 92 -12.43 7.95 8.98
C ALA A 92 -13.57 7.13 9.60
N GLY A 93 -13.50 6.89 10.92
CA GLY A 93 -14.58 6.21 11.66
C GLY A 93 -14.32 4.75 12.01
N GLY A 94 -13.14 4.20 11.70
CA GLY A 94 -12.68 2.89 12.18
C GLY A 94 -12.94 1.71 11.24
N GLU A 95 -14.05 1.72 10.50
CA GLU A 95 -14.37 0.66 9.54
C GLU A 95 -13.60 0.82 8.22
N LEU A 96 -13.19 -0.31 7.62
CA LEU A 96 -12.48 -0.32 6.34
C LEU A 96 -13.48 -0.05 5.20
N PRO A 97 -13.25 0.96 4.33
CA PRO A 97 -14.14 1.24 3.22
C PRO A 97 -14.17 0.08 2.21
N ALA A 98 -15.34 -0.26 1.69
CA ALA A 98 -15.51 -1.36 0.72
C ALA A 98 -14.61 -1.22 -0.53
N ALA A 99 -14.30 0.02 -0.94
CA ALA A 99 -13.34 0.27 -2.01
C ALA A 99 -11.94 -0.24 -1.65
N TRP A 100 -11.45 0.04 -0.43
CA TRP A 100 -10.16 -0.43 0.03
C TRP A 100 -10.15 -1.95 0.21
N GLU A 101 -11.26 -2.55 0.64
CA GLU A 101 -11.35 -4.01 0.71
C GLU A 101 -11.10 -4.66 -0.64
N ALA A 102 -11.66 -4.07 -1.71
CA ALA A 102 -11.47 -4.56 -3.07
C ALA A 102 -10.00 -4.43 -3.52
N GLU A 103 -9.35 -3.30 -3.21
CA GLU A 103 -7.93 -3.08 -3.49
C GLU A 103 -7.03 -4.09 -2.74
N ILE A 104 -7.27 -4.31 -1.45
CA ILE A 104 -6.52 -5.27 -0.62
C ILE A 104 -6.65 -6.69 -1.17
N ARG A 105 -7.88 -7.10 -1.49
CA ARG A 105 -8.12 -8.43 -2.08
C ARG A 105 -7.46 -8.59 -3.45
N THR A 106 -7.33 -7.51 -4.21
CA THR A 106 -6.65 -7.54 -5.51
C THR A 106 -5.15 -7.77 -5.33
N ALA A 107 -4.51 -7.07 -4.40
CA ALA A 107 -3.10 -7.29 -4.06
C ALA A 107 -2.85 -8.73 -3.56
N MET A 108 -3.67 -9.22 -2.63
CA MET A 108 -3.55 -10.59 -2.12
C MET A 108 -3.66 -11.64 -3.23
N LYS A 109 -4.59 -11.48 -4.17
CA LYS A 109 -4.72 -12.37 -5.34
C LYS A 109 -3.49 -12.37 -6.24
N ALA A 110 -2.78 -11.25 -6.31
CA ALA A 110 -1.53 -11.12 -7.05
C ALA A 110 -0.33 -11.72 -6.29
N GLY A 111 -0.53 -12.19 -5.06
CA GLY A 111 0.50 -12.78 -4.21
C GLY A 111 1.20 -11.78 -3.29
N CYS A 112 0.70 -10.54 -3.19
CA CYS A 112 1.27 -9.55 -2.27
C CYS A 112 0.81 -9.81 -0.83
N ASP A 113 1.74 -9.73 0.11
CA ASP A 113 1.45 -9.68 1.54
C ASP A 113 0.88 -8.29 1.93
N VAL A 114 0.02 -8.23 2.94
CA VAL A 114 -0.64 -6.98 3.34
C VAL A 114 -0.10 -6.46 4.66
N VAL A 115 0.53 -5.29 4.60
CA VAL A 115 1.08 -4.60 5.76
C VAL A 115 0.13 -3.49 6.19
N SER A 116 -0.60 -3.73 7.28
CA SER A 116 -1.59 -2.79 7.81
C SER A 116 -1.11 -2.10 9.08
N GLY A 117 -1.13 -0.77 9.08
CA GLY A 117 -0.90 0.06 10.27
C GLY A 117 -2.18 0.43 11.02
N LEU A 118 -3.32 -0.21 10.70
CA LEU A 118 -4.61 0.07 11.33
C LEU A 118 -4.65 -0.39 12.78
N HIS A 119 -5.53 0.22 13.58
CA HIS A 119 -5.73 -0.18 14.98
C HIS A 119 -6.36 -1.56 15.11
N GLU A 120 -7.17 -1.95 14.14
CA GLU A 120 -7.75 -3.29 14.05
C GLU A 120 -6.83 -4.18 13.22
N PHE A 121 -6.44 -5.32 13.80
CA PHE A 121 -5.58 -6.27 13.11
C PHE A 121 -6.39 -7.08 12.11
N LEU A 122 -6.16 -6.85 10.82
CA LEU A 122 -6.80 -7.60 9.74
C LEU A 122 -6.55 -9.11 9.89
N GLY A 123 -5.33 -9.52 10.27
CA GLY A 123 -4.99 -10.94 10.47
C GLY A 123 -5.73 -11.64 11.62
N GLU A 124 -6.37 -10.90 12.54
CA GLU A 124 -7.21 -11.49 13.59
C GLU A 124 -8.67 -11.74 13.13
N GLN A 125 -9.03 -11.21 11.96
CA GLN A 125 -10.35 -11.36 11.39
C GLN A 125 -10.38 -12.59 10.45
N PRO A 126 -11.30 -13.55 10.64
CA PRO A 126 -11.36 -14.78 9.86
C PRO A 126 -11.47 -14.55 8.35
N GLU A 127 -12.23 -13.54 7.94
CA GLU A 127 -12.45 -13.20 6.53
C GLU A 127 -11.18 -12.79 5.76
N TRP A 128 -10.21 -12.21 6.45
CA TRP A 128 -8.94 -11.78 5.87
C TRP A 128 -7.91 -12.90 5.93
N SER A 129 -7.79 -13.58 7.06
CA SER A 129 -6.87 -14.71 7.24
C SER A 129 -7.21 -15.89 6.32
N GLU A 130 -8.47 -16.31 6.23
CA GLU A 130 -8.89 -17.38 5.32
C GLU A 130 -8.67 -17.01 3.85
N PHE A 131 -8.84 -15.73 3.51
CA PHE A 131 -8.58 -15.24 2.17
C PHE A 131 -7.09 -15.22 1.84
N ALA A 132 -6.25 -14.77 2.79
CA ALA A 132 -4.81 -14.78 2.65
C ALA A 132 -4.26 -16.21 2.46
N ASP A 133 -4.74 -17.17 3.27
CA ASP A 133 -4.40 -18.60 3.15
C ASP A 133 -4.75 -19.17 1.76
N THR A 134 -5.86 -18.72 1.17
CA THR A 134 -6.30 -19.15 -0.16
C THR A 134 -5.34 -18.72 -1.26
N TRP A 135 -4.73 -17.54 -1.13
CA TRP A 135 -3.86 -16.95 -2.14
C TRP A 135 -2.37 -17.04 -1.80
N GLY A 136 -2.02 -17.61 -0.63
CA GLY A 136 -0.65 -17.77 -0.18
C GLY A 136 -0.01 -16.45 0.26
N SER A 137 -0.80 -15.43 0.56
CA SER A 137 -0.37 -14.15 1.12
C SER A 137 -0.47 -14.15 2.66
N ARG A 138 0.00 -13.09 3.30
CA ARG A 138 -0.01 -12.89 4.75
C ARG A 138 -0.66 -11.58 5.18
#